data_AF-A0A959T6K6-F1
#
_entry.id   AF-A0A959T6K6-F1
#
_cell.length_a   1.000
_cell.length_b   1.000
_cell.length_c   1.000
_cell.angle_alpha   90.00
_cell.angle_beta   90.00
_cell.angle_gamma   90.00
#
_symmetry.space_group_name_H-M   'P 1'
#
loop_
_entity.id
_entity.type
_entity.pdbx_description
1 polymer ?
#
loop_
_entity_poly.entity_id
_entity_poly.type
_entity_poly.pdbx_seq_one_letter_code
_entity_poly.pdbx_strand_id
1 'polypeptide(L)'
;PLHDPDRARALLAEAGHPGGEGLPPLVLTTTASYLDICEFIQHELAAFGITVQVDVVPLSTHKQGVAGGDFLFFRKNWIADYPDAENFLLLFATANSAPAGPNYTRFSDPEYDAIYDQALRSTDDGLRLALYEQLDSTLQVRT
;
A
#
# COMPACT_ATOMS: atom_id res chain seq x y z
N PRO A 1 14.89 -3.28 -12.43
CA PRO A 1 15.68 -3.75 -11.27
C PRO A 1 14.89 -3.50 -9.98
N LEU A 2 15.04 -4.35 -8.94
CA LEU A 2 14.31 -4.25 -7.67
C LEU A 2 14.77 -3.08 -6.75
N HIS A 3 15.67 -2.23 -7.23
CA HIS A 3 16.08 -0.96 -6.63
C HIS A 3 16.75 -0.11 -7.72
N ASP A 4 16.22 1.08 -8.01
CA ASP A 4 16.70 1.97 -9.08
C ASP A 4 16.73 3.44 -8.60
N PRO A 5 17.84 3.86 -7.96
CA PRO A 5 17.99 5.22 -7.44
C PRO A 5 17.96 6.30 -8.52
N ASP A 6 18.43 6.00 -9.73
CA ASP A 6 18.42 6.96 -10.84
C ASP A 6 17.00 7.21 -11.33
N ARG A 7 16.18 6.16 -11.44
CA ARG A 7 14.77 6.31 -11.74
C ARG A 7 14.01 7.07 -10.65
N ALA A 8 14.30 6.81 -9.37
CA ALA A 8 13.69 7.55 -8.27
C ALA A 8 14.02 9.06 -8.33
N ARG A 9 15.28 9.43 -8.60
CA ARG A 9 15.68 10.83 -8.80
C ARG A 9 15.00 11.47 -10.01
N ALA A 10 14.87 10.75 -11.11
CA ALA A 10 14.18 11.23 -12.30
C ALA A 10 12.69 11.51 -12.00
N LEU A 11 12.00 10.58 -11.32
CA LEU A 11 10.59 10.75 -10.94
C LEU A 11 10.39 11.95 -10.00
N LEU A 12 11.29 12.16 -9.03
CA LEU A 12 11.27 13.33 -8.17
C LEU A 12 11.42 14.64 -8.96
N ALA A 13 12.33 14.68 -9.93
CA ALA A 13 12.49 15.84 -10.80
C ALA A 13 11.28 16.06 -11.73
N GLU A 14 10.73 14.99 -12.33
CA GLU A 14 9.52 15.01 -13.15
C GLU A 14 8.31 15.53 -12.34
N ALA A 15 8.23 15.18 -11.05
CA ALA A 15 7.21 15.67 -10.12
C ALA A 15 7.42 17.12 -9.65
N GLY A 16 8.50 17.80 -10.08
CA GLY A 16 8.81 19.18 -9.69
C GLY A 16 9.55 19.32 -8.36
N HIS A 17 10.07 18.21 -7.82
CA HIS A 17 10.78 18.12 -6.54
C HIS A 17 12.19 17.52 -6.72
N PRO A 18 13.06 18.09 -7.57
CA PRO A 18 14.40 17.55 -7.79
C PRO A 18 15.15 17.45 -6.45
N GLY A 19 15.69 16.27 -6.14
CA GLY A 19 16.35 16.03 -4.84
C GLY A 19 15.45 16.21 -3.61
N GLY A 20 14.13 16.10 -3.76
CA GLY A 20 13.15 16.26 -2.69
C GLY A 20 12.80 17.71 -2.33
N GLU A 21 13.29 18.69 -3.10
CA GLU A 21 13.07 20.11 -2.81
C GLU A 21 11.57 20.47 -2.73
N GLY A 22 11.19 21.15 -1.66
CA GLY A 22 9.81 21.63 -1.46
C GLY A 22 8.81 20.56 -1.02
N LEU A 23 9.22 19.30 -0.83
CA LEU A 23 8.34 18.29 -0.23
C LEU A 23 8.16 18.55 1.27
N PRO A 24 6.92 18.53 1.78
CA PRO A 24 6.69 18.58 3.22
C PRO A 24 7.19 17.27 3.87
N PRO A 25 7.56 17.31 5.17
CA PRO A 25 7.85 16.09 5.91
C PRO A 25 6.67 15.12 5.87
N LEU A 26 6.95 13.85 5.59
CA LEU A 26 5.97 12.77 5.65
C LEU A 26 5.97 12.18 7.06
N VAL A 27 4.79 11.91 7.61
CA VAL A 27 4.67 11.21 8.89
C VAL A 27 4.36 9.74 8.61
N LEU A 28 5.30 8.85 8.95
CA LEU A 28 5.14 7.40 8.85
C LEU A 28 4.66 6.86 10.20
N THR A 29 3.36 6.59 10.31
CA THR A 29 2.79 6.08 11.57
C THR A 29 2.88 4.56 11.66
N THR A 30 3.43 4.08 12.78
CA THR A 30 3.69 2.66 13.03
C THR A 30 3.44 2.29 14.50
N THR A 31 3.75 1.04 14.84
CA THR A 31 3.78 0.53 16.22
C THR A 31 5.19 0.11 16.57
N ALA A 32 5.50 -0.02 17.86
CA ALA A 32 6.84 -0.38 18.33
C ALA A 32 7.39 -1.68 17.71
N SER A 33 6.52 -2.61 17.32
CA SER A 33 6.89 -3.88 16.67
C SER A 33 7.52 -3.74 15.29
N TYR A 34 7.43 -2.58 14.65
CA TYR A 34 7.93 -2.34 13.29
C TYR A 34 8.76 -1.05 13.20
N LEU A 35 9.28 -0.57 14.33
CA LEU A 35 10.08 0.64 14.38
C LEU A 35 11.33 0.51 13.52
N ASP A 36 12.01 -0.62 13.60
CA ASP A 36 13.23 -0.94 12.83
C ASP A 36 13.05 -0.77 11.32
N ILE A 37 11.98 -1.33 10.75
CA ILE A 37 11.67 -1.20 9.31
C ILE A 37 11.32 0.24 8.96
N CYS A 38 10.60 0.95 9.83
CA CYS A 38 10.24 2.35 9.58
C CYS A 38 11.44 3.30 9.66
N GLU A 39 12.40 3.06 10.56
CA GLU A 39 13.68 3.78 10.63
C GLU A 39 14.54 3.51 9.40
N PHE A 40 14.56 2.26 8.90
CA PHE A 40 15.22 1.94 7.63
C PHE A 40 14.59 2.72 6.46
N ILE A 41 13.26 2.73 6.34
CA ILE A 41 12.55 3.52 5.32
C ILE A 41 12.88 5.02 5.43
N GLN A 42 12.88 5.55 6.66
CA GLN A 42 13.27 6.94 6.92
C GLN A 42 14.69 7.23 6.41
N HIS A 43 15.66 6.36 6.72
CA HIS A 43 17.04 6.51 6.27
C HIS A 43 17.17 6.46 4.74
N GLU A 44 16.54 5.48 4.09
CA GLU A 44 16.64 5.31 2.64
C GLU A 44 16.01 6.48 1.88
N LEU A 45 14.87 6.99 2.35
CA LEU A 45 14.19 8.13 1.73
C LEU A 45 14.96 9.45 1.95
N ALA A 46 15.70 9.58 3.05
CA ALA A 46 16.55 10.75 3.30
C ALA A 46 17.66 10.91 2.24
N ALA A 47 18.15 9.81 1.64
CA ALA A 47 19.13 9.86 0.55
C ALA A 47 18.59 10.55 -0.72
N PHE A 48 17.26 10.71 -0.83
CA PHE A 48 16.58 11.40 -1.92
C PHE A 48 16.00 12.77 -1.49
N GLY A 49 16.37 13.25 -0.30
CA GLY A 49 15.88 14.51 0.26
C GLY A 49 14.46 14.46 0.82
N ILE A 50 13.85 13.27 0.89
CA ILE A 50 12.51 13.09 1.46
C ILE A 50 12.65 12.97 2.97
N THR A 51 12.12 13.95 3.70
CA THR A 51 12.11 13.93 5.17
C THR A 51 10.94 13.07 5.66
N VAL A 52 11.23 12.00 6.40
CA VAL A 52 10.23 11.16 7.05
C VAL A 52 10.34 11.30 8.56
N GLN A 53 9.23 11.56 9.24
CA GLN A 53 9.11 11.47 10.70
C GLN A 53 8.43 10.15 11.04
N VAL A 54 9.12 9.26 11.76
CA VAL A 54 8.50 8.04 12.28
C VAL A 54 7.68 8.39 13.52
N ASP A 55 6.39 8.11 13.47
CA ASP A 55 5.45 8.31 14.58
C ASP A 55 5.02 6.96 15.15
N VAL A 56 5.38 6.69 16.41
CA VAL A 56 5.10 5.40 17.06
C VAL A 56 3.93 5.56 18.01
N VAL A 57 2.82 4.90 17.69
CA VAL A 57 1.60 4.96 18.49
C VAL A 57 1.20 3.57 19.02
N PRO A 58 0.38 3.50 20.09
CA PRO A 58 -0.18 2.23 20.56
C PRO A 58 -0.98 1.51 19.46
N LEU A 59 -1.00 0.17 19.49
CA LEU A 59 -1.66 -0.63 18.46
C LEU A 59 -3.15 -0.29 18.25
N SER A 60 -3.89 0.01 19.32
CA SER A 60 -5.30 0.39 19.22
C SER A 60 -5.48 1.72 18.47
N THR A 61 -4.67 2.72 18.82
CA THR A 61 -4.62 4.03 18.14
C THR A 61 -4.24 3.86 16.68
N HIS A 62 -3.22 3.04 16.40
CA HIS A 62 -2.80 2.73 15.03
C HIS A 62 -3.95 2.15 14.20
N LYS A 63 -4.62 1.12 14.73
CA LYS A 63 -5.74 0.48 14.05
C LYS A 63 -6.89 1.45 13.76
N GLN A 64 -7.25 2.27 14.75
CA GLN A 64 -8.33 3.25 14.62
C GLN A 64 -7.99 4.34 13.62
N GLY A 65 -6.80 4.95 13.73
CA GLY A 65 -6.39 6.02 12.82
C GLY A 65 -6.21 5.55 11.38
N VAL A 66 -5.67 4.34 11.16
CA VAL A 66 -5.58 3.77 9.80
C VAL A 66 -6.98 3.50 9.22
N ALA A 67 -7.90 2.90 9.99
CA ALA A 67 -9.25 2.64 9.50
C ALA A 67 -10.06 3.94 9.28
N GLY A 68 -9.86 4.94 10.15
CA GLY A 68 -10.46 6.26 10.05
C GLY A 68 -9.92 7.09 8.88
N GLY A 69 -8.70 6.80 8.40
CA GLY A 69 -8.00 7.63 7.41
C GLY A 69 -7.29 8.83 8.02
N ASP A 70 -7.03 8.81 9.32
CA ASP A 70 -6.29 9.87 10.04
C ASP A 70 -4.79 9.84 9.72
N PHE A 71 -4.28 8.68 9.30
CA PHE A 71 -2.87 8.48 8.92
C PHE A 71 -2.76 8.27 7.40
N LEU A 72 -2.05 9.17 6.71
CA LEU A 72 -1.87 9.12 5.26
C LEU A 72 -0.72 8.20 4.82
N PHE A 73 0.29 8.02 5.68
CA PHE A 73 1.39 7.10 5.45
C PHE A 73 1.61 6.26 6.70
N PHE A 74 1.45 4.94 6.57
CA PHE A 74 1.43 4.03 7.69
C PHE A 74 2.00 2.66 7.31
N ARG A 75 2.47 1.93 8.32
CA ARG A 75 2.86 0.53 8.18
C ARG A 75 1.71 -0.40 8.59
N LYS A 76 1.31 -1.31 7.71
CA LYS A 76 0.32 -2.38 7.98
C LYS A 76 0.82 -3.75 7.51
N ASN A 77 0.11 -4.79 7.93
CA ASN A 77 0.24 -6.15 7.42
C ASN A 77 -1.12 -6.83 7.39
N TRP A 78 -1.18 -7.93 6.66
CA TRP A 78 -2.32 -8.82 6.61
C TRP A 78 -1.85 -10.26 6.86
N ILE A 79 -2.66 -11.03 7.57
CA ILE A 79 -2.46 -12.46 7.76
C ILE A 79 -3.73 -13.11 7.25
N ALA A 80 -3.60 -14.05 6.30
CA ALA A 80 -4.76 -14.62 5.67
C ALA A 80 -5.63 -15.40 6.64
N ASP A 81 -6.94 -15.16 6.60
CA ASP A 81 -7.92 -15.86 7.45
C ASP A 81 -8.23 -17.28 6.92
N TYR A 82 -8.06 -17.49 5.61
CA TYR A 82 -8.24 -18.76 4.92
C TYR A 82 -7.26 -18.88 3.74
N PRO A 83 -6.92 -20.11 3.28
CA PRO A 83 -5.88 -20.34 2.27
C PRO A 83 -6.39 -20.10 0.84
N ASP A 84 -6.90 -18.90 0.56
CA ASP A 84 -7.26 -18.45 -0.78
C ASP A 84 -6.62 -17.07 -1.04
N ALA A 85 -6.08 -16.88 -2.26
CA ALA A 85 -5.41 -15.65 -2.65
C ALA A 85 -6.35 -14.43 -2.62
N GLU A 86 -7.64 -14.67 -2.83
CA GLU A 86 -8.69 -13.66 -2.72
C GLU A 86 -8.64 -12.90 -1.40
N ASN A 87 -8.23 -13.56 -0.30
CA ASN A 87 -8.15 -12.94 1.02
C ASN A 87 -7.13 -11.78 1.09
N PHE A 88 -6.15 -11.73 0.19
CA PHE A 88 -5.26 -10.59 0.02
C PHE A 88 -5.79 -9.58 -1.01
N LEU A 89 -6.43 -10.05 -2.07
CA LEU A 89 -6.95 -9.21 -3.14
C LEU A 89 -8.16 -8.38 -2.70
N LEU A 90 -8.95 -8.86 -1.73
CA LEU A 90 -10.08 -8.13 -1.17
C LEU A 90 -9.67 -6.81 -0.50
N LEU A 91 -8.39 -6.66 -0.13
CA LEU A 91 -7.83 -5.45 0.51
C LEU A 91 -7.76 -4.25 -0.44
N PHE A 92 -8.01 -4.46 -1.73
CA PHE A 92 -7.97 -3.43 -2.75
C PHE A 92 -9.31 -3.31 -3.50
N ALA A 93 -10.33 -4.10 -3.15
CA ALA A 93 -11.67 -3.89 -3.71
C ALA A 93 -12.27 -2.59 -3.15
N THR A 94 -12.89 -1.77 -4.00
CA THR A 94 -13.51 -0.50 -3.58
C THR A 94 -14.63 -0.74 -2.57
N ALA A 95 -15.42 -1.81 -2.75
CA ALA A 95 -16.50 -2.18 -1.86
C ALA A 95 -16.04 -2.47 -0.42
N ASN A 96 -14.76 -2.80 -0.25
CA ASN A 96 -14.14 -3.12 1.03
C ASN A 96 -13.44 -1.91 1.68
N SER A 97 -13.69 -0.68 1.21
CA SER A 97 -13.07 0.54 1.73
C SER A 97 -13.27 0.70 3.25
N ALA A 98 -12.21 1.09 3.95
CA ALA A 98 -12.26 1.45 5.36
C ALA A 98 -13.20 2.66 5.58
N PRO A 99 -13.86 2.82 6.75
CA PRO A 99 -13.74 1.99 7.95
C PRO A 99 -14.63 0.73 7.94
N ALA A 100 -15.49 0.58 6.93
CA ALA A 100 -16.43 -0.54 6.86
C ALA A 100 -15.78 -1.87 6.44
N GLY A 101 -14.64 -1.79 5.73
CA GLY A 101 -13.85 -2.95 5.34
C GLY A 101 -12.34 -2.77 5.47
N PRO A 102 -11.56 -3.77 5.04
CA PRO A 102 -10.12 -3.83 5.24
C PRO A 102 -9.27 -3.13 4.15
N ASN A 103 -9.88 -2.48 3.15
CA ASN A 103 -9.15 -1.63 2.21
C ASN A 103 -8.79 -0.29 2.87
N TYR A 104 -7.67 -0.31 3.60
CA TYR A 104 -7.13 0.84 4.33
C TYR A 104 -6.44 1.87 3.45
N THR A 105 -5.98 1.47 2.25
CA THR A 105 -5.34 2.39 1.29
C THR A 105 -6.35 3.26 0.55
N ARG A 106 -7.63 2.88 0.62
CA ARG A 106 -8.73 3.49 -0.13
C ARG A 106 -8.50 3.41 -1.64
N PHE A 107 -7.75 2.40 -2.07
CA PHE A 107 -7.56 2.10 -3.48
C PHE A 107 -8.93 1.88 -4.13
N SER A 108 -9.12 2.46 -5.32
CA SER A 108 -10.33 2.32 -6.09
C SER A 108 -9.98 2.37 -7.57
N ASP A 109 -10.30 1.28 -8.26
CA ASP A 109 -10.08 1.14 -9.69
C ASP A 109 -11.25 0.32 -10.28
N PRO A 110 -12.04 0.88 -11.21
CA PRO A 110 -13.18 0.18 -11.78
C PRO A 110 -12.84 -1.10 -12.56
N GLU A 111 -11.64 -1.19 -13.14
CA GLU A 111 -11.17 -2.37 -13.85
C GLU A 111 -10.81 -3.47 -12.83
N TYR A 112 -10.12 -3.11 -11.74
CA TYR A 112 -9.87 -4.00 -10.62
C TYR A 112 -11.16 -4.59 -10.05
N ASP A 113 -12.14 -3.72 -9.75
CA ASP A 113 -13.42 -4.14 -9.17
C ASP A 113 -14.18 -5.09 -10.12
N ALA A 114 -14.15 -4.84 -11.43
CA ALA A 114 -14.81 -5.71 -12.41
C ALA A 114 -14.18 -7.10 -12.49
N ILE A 115 -12.84 -7.19 -12.49
CA ILE A 115 -12.10 -8.46 -12.50
C ILE A 115 -12.32 -9.20 -11.18
N TYR A 116 -12.30 -8.50 -10.06
CA TYR A 116 -12.52 -9.06 -8.73
C TYR A 116 -13.93 -9.65 -8.59
N ASP A 117 -14.97 -8.93 -9.03
CA ASP A 117 -16.35 -9.43 -9.08
C ASP A 117 -16.49 -10.69 -9.96
N GLN A 118 -15.77 -10.74 -11.09
CA GLN A 118 -15.76 -11.92 -11.95
C GLN A 118 -15.10 -13.11 -11.25
N ALA A 119 -13.99 -12.88 -10.54
CA ALA A 119 -13.28 -13.92 -9.80
C ALA A 119 -14.15 -14.52 -8.69
N LEU A 120 -14.90 -13.68 -7.95
CA LEU A 120 -15.83 -14.12 -6.90
C LEU A 120 -16.99 -14.97 -7.42
N ARG A 121 -17.41 -14.79 -8.67
CA ARG A 121 -18.50 -15.54 -9.29
C ARG A 121 -18.04 -16.78 -10.05
N SER A 122 -16.73 -16.93 -10.26
CA SER A 122 -16.17 -18.07 -10.97
C SER A 122 -16.22 -19.33 -10.12
N THR A 123 -16.64 -20.44 -10.73
CA THR A 123 -16.55 -21.80 -10.16
C THR A 123 -15.48 -22.65 -10.85
N ASP A 124 -14.84 -22.10 -11.89
CA ASP A 124 -13.70 -22.71 -12.57
C ASP A 124 -12.41 -22.20 -11.92
N ASP A 125 -11.64 -23.13 -11.35
CA ASP A 125 -10.40 -22.82 -10.64
C ASP A 125 -9.30 -22.26 -11.55
N GLY A 126 -9.24 -22.70 -12.81
CA GLY A 126 -8.26 -22.20 -13.78
C GLY A 126 -8.54 -20.77 -14.19
N LEU A 127 -9.82 -20.45 -14.45
CA LEU A 127 -10.25 -19.08 -14.71
C LEU A 127 -10.03 -18.18 -13.48
N ARG A 128 -10.37 -18.68 -12.29
CA ARG A 128 -10.22 -17.92 -11.04
C ARG A 128 -8.76 -17.57 -10.76
N LEU A 129 -7.83 -18.51 -10.98
CA LEU A 129 -6.40 -18.26 -10.87
C LEU A 129 -5.93 -17.19 -11.87
N ALA A 130 -6.32 -17.28 -13.14
CA ALA A 130 -5.94 -16.31 -14.15
C ALA A 130 -6.47 -14.89 -13.83
N LEU A 131 -7.66 -14.78 -13.24
CA LEU A 131 -8.20 -13.50 -12.77
C LEU A 131 -7.42 -12.97 -11.57
N TYR A 132 -7.00 -13.82 -10.63
CA TYR A 132 -6.14 -13.41 -9.51
C TYR A 132 -4.78 -12.89 -9.97
N GLU A 133 -4.16 -13.53 -10.97
CA GLU A 133 -2.91 -13.05 -11.56
C GLU A 133 -3.07 -11.67 -12.23
N GLN A 134 -4.21 -11.43 -12.89
CA GLN A 134 -4.52 -10.12 -13.45
C GLN A 134 -4.68 -9.06 -12.36
N LEU A 135 -5.43 -9.37 -11.29
CA LEU A 135 -5.58 -8.46 -10.14
C LEU A 135 -4.24 -8.14 -9.51
N ASP A 136 -3.40 -9.14 -9.22
CA ASP A 136 -2.07 -8.90 -8.68
C ASP A 136 -1.22 -8.00 -9.60
N SER A 137 -1.24 -8.26 -10.91
CA SER A 137 -0.52 -7.44 -11.89
C SER A 137 -0.98 -5.99 -11.93
N THR A 138 -2.25 -5.68 -11.64
CA THR A 138 -2.73 -4.29 -11.60
C THR A 138 -2.20 -3.51 -10.40
N LEU A 139 -1.89 -4.21 -9.29
CA LEU A 139 -1.37 -3.60 -8.05
C LEU A 139 0.13 -3.37 -8.10
N GLN A 140 0.83 -4.03 -9.03
CA GLN A 140 2.25 -3.83 -9.24
C GLN A 140 2.52 -2.52 -9.98
N VAL A 141 3.57 -1.80 -9.57
CA VAL A 141 4.05 -0.62 -10.30
C VAL A 141 4.51 -1.07 -11.68
N ARG A 142 3.82 -0.62 -12.74
CA ARG A 142 4.24 -0.82 -14.13
C ARG A 142 5.58 -0.11 -14.33
N THR A 143 6.68 -0.86 -14.36
CA THR A 143 8.03 -0.37 -14.70
C THR A 143 8.14 0.02 -16.17
#